data_AF-A0A8T9CCI6-F1
#
_entry.id   AF-A0A8T9CCI6-F1
#
_cell.length_a   1.000
_cell.length_b   1.000
_cell.length_c   1.000
_cell.angle_alpha   90.00
_cell.angle_beta   90.00
_cell.angle_gamma   90.00
#
_symmetry.space_group_name_H-M   'P 1'
#
loop_
_entity.id
_entity.type
_entity.pdbx_description
1 polymer ?
#
loop_
_entity_poly.entity_id
_entity_poly.type
_entity_poly.pdbx_seq_one_letter_code
_entity_poly.pdbx_strand_id
1 'polypeptide(L)'
;MFTKSFAPLVATLAFASAAPAPAVIPQDPPYYLKPTARAPGTAVDGGVLNAVNGGLFIGQDTTTDCPGSVYPCDTFTNITAITVSNSGSGASMDAYVPGGQIAYINATGEFGYTAAHAQNVPSTATQKGFTRIEVFGPRETYATVTFKGSNWLACPVEGAASVYQVNAAAVASKTGCVGFEMAAIEVGSSEPQAYEYVAPYTVS
;
A
#
# COMPACT_ATOMS: atom_id res chain seq x y z
N MET A 1 72.02 28.83 -46.09
CA MET A 1 71.15 29.64 -45.23
C MET A 1 69.88 29.93 -46.04
N PHE A 2 68.66 29.48 -45.81
CA PHE A 2 67.97 28.73 -44.76
C PHE A 2 66.95 27.82 -45.47
N THR A 3 66.84 26.55 -45.07
CA THR A 3 65.82 25.62 -45.57
C THR A 3 64.53 25.80 -44.76
N LYS A 4 63.38 26.06 -45.42
CA LYS A 4 62.06 26.08 -44.77
C LYS A 4 61.25 24.87 -45.23
N SER A 5 61.07 23.90 -44.35
CA SER A 5 60.11 22.80 -44.51
C SER A 5 58.75 23.24 -43.98
N PHE A 6 57.70 23.05 -44.77
CA PHE A 6 56.30 23.16 -44.35
C PHE A 6 55.75 21.75 -44.10
N ALA A 7 55.25 21.49 -42.89
CA ALA A 7 54.53 20.27 -42.54
C ALA A 7 53.01 20.49 -42.68
N PRO A 8 52.24 19.52 -43.21
CA PRO A 8 50.79 19.62 -43.28
C PRO A 8 50.13 19.20 -41.96
N LEU A 9 49.21 20.01 -41.47
CA LEU A 9 48.37 19.74 -40.31
C LEU A 9 47.16 18.89 -40.78
N VAL A 10 47.10 17.63 -40.38
CA VAL A 10 45.91 16.76 -40.58
C VAL A 10 45.01 16.92 -39.36
N ALA A 11 43.81 17.48 -39.55
CA ALA A 11 42.80 17.62 -38.51
C ALA A 11 41.86 16.41 -38.51
N THR A 12 41.92 15.58 -37.46
CA THR A 12 40.98 14.49 -37.20
C THR A 12 39.79 15.00 -36.37
N LEU A 13 38.60 15.04 -36.97
CA LEU A 13 37.34 15.30 -36.27
C LEU A 13 36.87 14.00 -35.61
N ALA A 14 36.92 13.95 -34.27
CA ALA A 14 36.31 12.88 -33.47
C ALA A 14 34.80 13.12 -33.34
N PHE A 15 33.99 12.23 -33.90
CA PHE A 15 32.54 12.20 -33.64
C PHE A 15 32.30 11.55 -32.27
N ALA A 16 31.96 12.35 -31.27
CA ALA A 16 31.46 11.86 -29.99
C ALA A 16 30.01 11.38 -30.19
N SER A 17 29.78 10.07 -30.15
CA SER A 17 28.43 9.49 -30.10
C SER A 17 27.85 9.75 -28.70
N ALA A 18 26.91 10.70 -28.60
CA ALA A 18 26.09 10.85 -27.41
C ALA A 18 25.08 9.68 -27.37
N ALA A 19 25.31 8.72 -26.47
CA ALA A 19 24.32 7.69 -26.19
C ALA A 19 23.03 8.36 -25.66
N PRO A 20 21.83 7.98 -26.13
CA PRO A 20 20.59 8.49 -25.60
C PRO A 20 20.51 8.13 -24.11
N ALA A 21 20.26 9.13 -23.26
CA ALA A 21 19.96 8.89 -21.86
C ALA A 21 18.71 7.99 -21.76
N PRO A 22 18.68 7.01 -20.84
CA PRO A 22 17.50 6.18 -20.65
C PRO A 22 16.29 7.07 -20.35
N ALA A 23 15.19 6.82 -21.06
CA ALA A 23 13.94 7.53 -20.83
C ALA A 23 13.47 7.28 -19.39
N VAL A 24 13.21 8.36 -18.65
CA VAL A 24 12.48 8.29 -17.38
C VAL A 24 11.05 7.88 -17.72
N ILE A 25 10.69 6.61 -17.46
CA ILE A 25 9.30 6.18 -17.55
C ILE A 25 8.58 6.84 -16.36
N PRO A 26 7.53 7.64 -16.58
CA PRO A 26 6.69 8.14 -15.49
C PRO A 26 6.19 6.94 -14.67
N GLN A 27 6.56 6.87 -13.39
CA GLN A 27 5.90 5.96 -12.45
C GLN A 27 4.54 6.59 -12.15
N ASP A 28 3.44 5.89 -12.44
CA ASP A 28 2.13 6.32 -11.98
C ASP A 28 2.17 6.48 -10.44
N PRO A 29 1.67 7.59 -9.88
CA PRO A 29 1.67 7.80 -8.45
C PRO A 29 0.91 6.67 -7.75
N PRO A 30 1.33 6.27 -6.52
CA PRO A 30 0.59 5.28 -5.76
C PRO A 30 -0.84 5.77 -5.49
N TYR A 31 -1.79 4.84 -5.51
CA TYR A 31 -3.16 5.16 -5.13
C TYR A 31 -3.28 5.22 -3.61
N TYR A 32 -3.77 6.33 -3.08
CA TYR A 32 -4.08 6.50 -1.66
C TYR A 32 -5.54 6.14 -1.41
N LEU A 33 -5.77 4.99 -0.79
CA LEU A 33 -7.08 4.35 -0.74
C LEU A 33 -7.59 4.30 0.69
N LYS A 34 -8.82 4.76 0.92
CA LYS A 34 -9.61 4.49 2.13
C LYS A 34 -10.39 3.18 1.93
N PRO A 35 -9.91 2.04 2.45
CA PRO A 35 -10.55 0.76 2.20
C PRO A 35 -11.92 0.69 2.86
N THR A 36 -12.94 0.31 2.09
CA THR A 36 -14.32 0.13 2.57
C THR A 36 -14.87 -1.20 2.10
N ALA A 37 -15.62 -1.91 2.93
CA ALA A 37 -16.24 -3.17 2.57
C ALA A 37 -17.48 -2.94 1.70
N ARG A 38 -17.53 -3.62 0.55
CA ARG A 38 -18.70 -3.73 -0.31
C ARG A 38 -19.17 -5.17 -0.30
N ALA A 39 -20.32 -5.41 0.35
CA ALA A 39 -20.96 -6.70 0.48
C ALA A 39 -22.48 -6.53 0.64
N PRO A 40 -23.20 -6.10 -0.43
CA PRO A 40 -24.60 -5.73 -0.34
C PRO A 40 -25.49 -6.74 0.39
N GLY A 41 -26.28 -6.25 1.35
CA GLY A 41 -27.22 -7.06 2.12
C GLY A 41 -26.59 -7.85 3.27
N THR A 42 -25.34 -7.58 3.64
CA THR A 42 -24.65 -8.20 4.78
C THR A 42 -24.38 -7.20 5.90
N ALA A 43 -24.01 -7.71 7.08
CA ALA A 43 -23.71 -6.87 8.25
C ALA A 43 -22.44 -6.01 8.10
N VAL A 44 -21.61 -6.27 7.09
CA VAL A 44 -20.34 -5.55 6.88
C VAL A 44 -20.39 -4.59 5.69
N ASP A 45 -21.51 -4.52 4.98
CA ASP A 45 -21.65 -3.64 3.82
C ASP A 45 -21.50 -2.16 4.23
N GLY A 46 -20.68 -1.41 3.47
CA GLY A 46 -20.33 -0.03 3.78
C GLY A 46 -19.42 0.15 4.99
N GLY A 47 -18.97 -0.94 5.63
CA GLY A 47 -18.07 -0.89 6.78
C GLY A 47 -16.70 -0.33 6.39
N VAL A 48 -16.22 0.69 7.12
CA VAL A 48 -14.87 1.22 6.94
C VAL A 48 -13.86 0.24 7.56
N LEU A 49 -12.76 -0.01 6.85
CA LEU A 49 -11.66 -0.84 7.35
C LEU A 49 -10.65 0.06 8.04
N ASN A 50 -10.44 -0.17 9.34
CA ASN A 50 -9.60 0.62 10.21
C ASN A 50 -8.36 -0.17 10.67
N ALA A 51 -7.21 0.50 10.72
CA ALA A 51 -5.93 -0.02 11.16
C ALA A 51 -5.86 0.00 12.68
N VAL A 52 -5.78 -1.19 13.27
CA VAL A 52 -5.78 -1.39 14.72
C VAL A 52 -4.74 -2.43 15.09
N ASN A 53 -3.79 -2.05 15.95
CA ASN A 53 -2.79 -2.97 16.52
C ASN A 53 -2.11 -3.90 15.47
N GLY A 54 -1.75 -3.36 14.31
CA GLY A 54 -1.07 -4.12 13.26
C GLY A 54 -1.97 -4.95 12.35
N GLY A 55 -3.29 -4.83 12.43
CA GLY A 55 -4.25 -5.48 11.52
C GLY A 55 -5.34 -4.54 11.02
N LEU A 56 -6.12 -4.99 10.03
CA LEU A 56 -7.31 -4.27 9.55
C LEU A 56 -8.60 -4.87 10.10
N PHE A 57 -9.49 -4.00 10.58
CA PHE A 57 -10.74 -4.37 11.22
C PHE A 57 -11.93 -3.52 10.75
N ILE A 58 -13.12 -4.11 10.77
CA ILE A 58 -14.39 -3.40 10.66
C ILE A 58 -15.01 -3.35 12.06
N GLY A 59 -15.55 -2.19 12.45
CA GLY A 59 -16.20 -2.00 13.75
C GLY A 59 -15.27 -1.62 14.91
N GLN A 60 -14.02 -1.25 14.61
CA GLN A 60 -13.08 -0.64 15.57
C GLN A 60 -12.56 0.68 15.03
N ASP A 61 -12.11 1.58 15.91
CA ASP A 61 -11.52 2.85 15.52
C ASP A 61 -10.03 2.71 15.21
N THR A 62 -9.56 3.47 14.21
CA THR A 62 -8.14 3.50 13.82
C THR A 62 -7.27 3.94 15.00
N THR A 63 -6.16 3.23 15.24
CA THR A 63 -5.16 3.60 16.24
C THR A 63 -3.92 4.19 15.56
N THR A 64 -3.61 5.46 15.84
CA THR A 64 -2.44 6.17 15.33
C THR A 64 -1.59 6.74 16.47
N ASP A 65 -0.32 6.99 16.19
CA ASP A 65 0.58 7.75 17.08
C ASP A 65 1.27 8.87 16.29
N CYS A 66 1.68 9.93 16.98
CA CYS A 66 2.41 11.04 16.39
C CYS A 66 3.27 11.76 17.43
N PRO A 67 4.61 11.83 17.24
CA PRO A 67 5.50 12.51 18.18
C PRO A 67 5.45 14.03 17.98
N GLY A 68 4.49 14.68 18.66
CA GLY A 68 4.19 16.11 18.52
C GLY A 68 5.33 17.08 18.87
N SER A 69 6.39 16.61 19.53
CA SER A 69 7.61 17.39 19.78
C SER A 69 8.50 17.52 18.54
N VAL A 70 8.30 16.68 17.52
CA VAL A 70 9.11 16.64 16.29
C VAL A 70 8.28 17.02 15.06
N TYR A 71 6.98 16.70 15.05
CA TYR A 71 6.08 16.91 13.92
C TYR A 71 4.78 17.64 14.31
N PRO A 72 4.21 18.47 13.42
CA PRO A 72 2.91 19.10 13.65
C PRO A 72 1.79 18.08 13.49
N CYS A 73 1.36 17.44 14.59
CA CYS A 73 0.39 16.34 14.52
C CYS A 73 -1.01 16.73 14.04
N ASP A 74 -1.32 18.03 14.06
CA ASP A 74 -2.57 18.60 13.54
C ASP A 74 -2.66 18.57 12.01
N THR A 75 -1.56 18.29 11.30
CA THR A 75 -1.57 18.10 9.84
C THR A 75 -1.99 16.71 9.40
N PHE A 76 -2.02 15.73 10.31
CA PHE A 76 -2.42 14.36 10.03
C PHE A 76 -3.89 14.12 10.38
N THR A 77 -4.49 13.14 9.74
CA THR A 77 -5.82 12.63 10.08
C THR A 77 -5.69 11.34 10.92
N ASN A 78 -6.82 10.71 11.21
CA ASN A 78 -6.89 9.37 11.80
C ASN A 78 -7.62 8.39 10.86
N ILE A 79 -7.71 8.74 9.57
CA ILE A 79 -8.32 7.89 8.57
C ILE A 79 -7.32 6.78 8.21
N THR A 80 -7.79 5.54 8.21
CA THR A 80 -6.99 4.46 7.64
C THR A 80 -6.93 4.58 6.14
N ALA A 81 -5.72 4.68 5.61
CA ALA A 81 -5.46 4.60 4.19
C ALA A 81 -4.32 3.62 3.89
N ILE A 82 -4.39 2.99 2.73
CA ILE A 82 -3.38 2.10 2.19
C ILE A 82 -2.92 2.58 0.83
N THR A 83 -1.68 2.25 0.48
CA THR A 83 -1.14 2.40 -0.86
C THR A 83 -0.96 1.03 -1.51
N VAL A 84 -1.31 0.93 -2.79
CA VAL A 84 -1.11 -0.29 -3.58
C VAL A 84 -0.18 0.05 -4.74
N SER A 85 0.88 -0.75 -4.91
CA SER A 85 1.87 -0.54 -5.97
C SER A 85 1.32 -0.92 -7.34
N ASN A 86 1.51 -0.04 -8.32
CA ASN A 86 1.15 -0.26 -9.72
C ASN A 86 2.14 -1.19 -10.46
N SER A 87 3.32 -1.46 -9.88
CA SER A 87 4.46 -2.07 -10.58
C SER A 87 4.96 -3.41 -10.02
N GLY A 88 4.34 -3.97 -8.96
CA GLY A 88 4.83 -5.25 -8.41
C GLY A 88 4.08 -5.93 -7.26
N SER A 89 2.79 -5.65 -7.12
CA SER A 89 1.83 -6.33 -6.23
C SER A 89 2.05 -6.22 -4.70
N GLY A 90 2.80 -5.22 -4.23
CA GLY A 90 2.94 -4.89 -2.80
C GLY A 90 1.92 -3.84 -2.35
N ALA A 91 1.70 -3.76 -1.04
CA ALA A 91 0.93 -2.69 -0.41
C ALA A 91 1.63 -2.17 0.84
N SER A 92 1.33 -0.94 1.21
CA SER A 92 1.82 -0.30 2.44
C SER A 92 0.68 0.47 3.09
N MET A 93 0.82 0.77 4.37
CA MET A 93 -0.05 1.75 5.01
C MET A 93 0.35 3.15 4.51
N ASP A 94 -0.63 4.03 4.33
CA ASP A 94 -0.38 5.43 4.00
C ASP A 94 0.01 6.21 5.26
N ALA A 95 1.27 6.06 5.63
CA ALA A 95 1.88 6.62 6.82
C ALA A 95 3.07 7.50 6.45
N TYR A 96 3.24 8.63 7.14
CA TYR A 96 4.34 9.56 6.93
C TYR A 96 5.67 9.04 7.50
N VAL A 97 5.62 8.21 8.54
CA VAL A 97 6.78 7.78 9.30
C VAL A 97 7.93 7.26 8.42
N PRO A 98 9.18 7.71 8.63
CA PRO A 98 10.32 7.27 7.84
C PRO A 98 10.49 5.74 7.80
N GLY A 99 10.57 5.19 6.59
CA GLY A 99 10.61 3.75 6.34
C GLY A 99 9.23 3.12 6.09
N GLY A 100 8.15 3.87 6.35
CA GLY A 100 6.77 3.46 6.14
C GLY A 100 6.36 2.28 7.01
N GLN A 101 5.20 1.71 6.67
CA GLN A 101 4.69 0.49 7.27
C GLN A 101 4.22 -0.45 6.17
N ILE A 102 4.78 -1.64 6.13
CA ILE A 102 4.58 -2.59 5.03
C ILE A 102 3.34 -3.42 5.34
N ALA A 103 2.40 -3.51 4.39
CA ALA A 103 1.27 -4.41 4.50
C ALA A 103 1.66 -5.83 4.04
N TYR A 104 1.08 -6.82 4.70
CA TYR A 104 1.32 -8.24 4.44
C TYR A 104 0.10 -9.08 4.78
N ILE A 105 0.06 -10.30 4.27
CA ILE A 105 -0.93 -11.31 4.65
C ILE A 105 -0.22 -12.39 5.47
N ASN A 106 -0.69 -12.62 6.69
CA ASN A 106 -0.19 -13.69 7.55
C ASN A 106 -0.44 -15.08 6.94
N ALA A 107 0.27 -16.09 7.45
CA ALA A 107 0.12 -17.47 6.98
C ALA A 107 -1.31 -18.01 7.17
N THR A 108 -2.03 -17.50 8.16
CA THR A 108 -3.44 -17.80 8.48
C THR A 108 -4.44 -16.90 7.74
N GLY A 109 -3.94 -15.94 6.95
CA GLY A 109 -4.70 -15.11 6.03
C GLY A 109 -5.11 -13.73 6.56
N GLU A 110 -4.84 -13.39 7.82
CA GLU A 110 -5.12 -12.05 8.35
C GLU A 110 -4.32 -10.99 7.58
N PHE A 111 -4.95 -9.87 7.27
CA PHE A 111 -4.23 -8.67 6.86
C PHE A 111 -3.45 -8.13 8.06
N GLY A 112 -2.16 -7.91 7.88
CA GLY A 112 -1.30 -7.27 8.86
C GLY A 112 -0.45 -6.15 8.26
N TYR A 113 0.12 -5.32 9.14
CA TYR A 113 1.13 -4.33 8.78
C TYR A 113 2.20 -4.22 9.85
N THR A 114 3.40 -3.75 9.47
CA THR A 114 4.54 -3.63 10.39
C THR A 114 4.42 -2.40 11.29
N ALA A 115 5.06 -2.45 12.46
CA ALA A 115 5.28 -1.26 13.28
C ALA A 115 6.13 -0.23 12.53
N ALA A 116 5.98 1.04 12.92
CA ALA A 116 6.83 2.12 12.46
C ALA A 116 8.32 1.78 12.68
N HIS A 117 9.16 2.19 11.73
CA HIS A 117 10.60 1.93 11.72
C HIS A 117 11.01 0.44 11.78
N ALA A 118 10.05 -0.49 11.77
CA ALA A 118 10.28 -1.92 11.78
C ALA A 118 9.98 -2.50 10.40
N GLN A 119 10.96 -3.19 9.82
CA GLN A 119 10.77 -3.98 8.60
C GLN A 119 10.55 -5.47 8.92
N ASN A 120 10.17 -5.78 10.16
CA ASN A 120 10.00 -7.15 10.65
C ASN A 120 8.65 -7.72 10.23
N VAL A 121 8.51 -8.02 8.94
CA VAL A 121 7.40 -8.83 8.45
C VAL A 121 7.63 -10.28 8.90
N PRO A 122 6.62 -10.97 9.47
CA PRO A 122 6.76 -12.37 9.83
C PRO A 122 7.27 -13.21 8.65
N SER A 123 8.20 -14.14 8.92
CA SER A 123 8.88 -14.93 7.86
C SER A 123 7.93 -15.78 7.02
N THR A 124 6.77 -16.14 7.58
CA THR A 124 5.72 -16.91 6.90
C THR A 124 4.67 -16.04 6.21
N ALA A 125 4.76 -14.71 6.35
CA ALA A 125 3.82 -13.79 5.73
C ALA A 125 4.16 -13.51 4.27
N THR A 126 3.15 -13.13 3.48
CA THR A 126 3.31 -12.77 2.07
C THR A 126 3.04 -11.28 1.86
N GLN A 127 4.02 -10.56 1.31
CA GLN A 127 3.90 -9.13 0.99
C GLN A 127 3.44 -8.86 -0.45
N LYS A 128 3.41 -9.89 -1.31
CA LYS A 128 3.06 -9.78 -2.73
C LYS A 128 1.69 -10.39 -3.04
N GLY A 129 0.99 -9.78 -3.98
CA GLY A 129 -0.30 -10.23 -4.50
C GLY A 129 -1.41 -9.20 -4.38
N PHE A 130 -1.14 -8.02 -3.80
CA PHE A 130 -2.08 -6.91 -3.75
C PHE A 130 -2.25 -6.30 -5.12
N THR A 131 -3.48 -6.15 -5.59
CA THR A 131 -3.77 -5.56 -6.91
C THR A 131 -4.99 -4.68 -6.81
N ARG A 132 -4.89 -3.44 -7.30
CA ARG A 132 -6.05 -2.58 -7.55
C ARG A 132 -6.62 -2.90 -8.93
N ILE A 133 -7.91 -3.17 -8.99
CA ILE A 133 -8.63 -3.53 -10.22
C ILE A 133 -9.75 -2.52 -10.43
N GLU A 134 -9.86 -1.98 -11.63
CA GLU A 134 -11.01 -1.18 -12.06
C GLU A 134 -12.16 -2.11 -12.46
N VAL A 135 -13.33 -1.89 -11.86
CA VAL A 135 -14.56 -2.61 -12.14
C VAL A 135 -15.50 -1.69 -12.91
N PHE A 136 -15.79 -2.08 -14.15
CA PHE A 136 -16.67 -1.35 -15.05
C PHE A 136 -18.05 -2.02 -15.08
N GLY A 137 -18.98 -1.51 -14.28
CA GLY A 137 -20.36 -1.97 -14.24
C GLY A 137 -21.29 -1.13 -15.10
N PRO A 138 -22.47 -1.65 -15.47
CA PRO A 138 -23.46 -0.90 -16.24
C PRO A 138 -24.10 0.28 -15.48
N ARG A 139 -23.92 0.35 -14.15
CA ARG A 139 -24.49 1.38 -13.27
C ARG A 139 -23.46 2.19 -12.50
N GLU A 140 -22.24 1.67 -12.37
CA GLU A 140 -21.17 2.29 -11.62
C GLU A 140 -19.82 1.78 -12.11
N THR A 141 -18.82 2.66 -12.05
CA THR A 141 -17.40 2.31 -12.20
C THR A 141 -16.75 2.56 -10.84
N TYR A 142 -16.03 1.58 -10.31
CA TYR A 142 -15.33 1.68 -9.05
C TYR A 142 -14.07 0.84 -9.08
N ALA A 143 -13.14 1.09 -8.16
CA ALA A 143 -11.96 0.26 -8.00
C ALA A 143 -12.08 -0.65 -6.77
N THR A 144 -11.44 -1.81 -6.82
CA THR A 144 -11.33 -2.75 -5.71
C THR A 144 -9.88 -3.17 -5.50
N VAL A 145 -9.50 -3.46 -4.27
CA VAL A 145 -8.24 -4.13 -3.95
C VAL A 145 -8.50 -5.62 -3.80
N THR A 146 -7.67 -6.44 -4.44
CA THR A 146 -7.69 -7.90 -4.32
C THR A 146 -6.34 -8.40 -3.82
N PHE A 147 -6.33 -9.63 -3.29
CA PHE A 147 -5.10 -10.33 -2.97
C PHE A 147 -5.02 -11.67 -3.70
N LYS A 148 -3.98 -11.84 -4.52
CA LYS A 148 -3.79 -13.01 -5.40
C LYS A 148 -5.05 -13.31 -6.25
N GLY A 149 -5.70 -12.26 -6.73
CA GLY A 149 -6.91 -12.33 -7.54
C GLY A 149 -8.19 -12.74 -6.78
N SER A 150 -8.14 -12.86 -5.46
CA SER A 150 -9.30 -13.16 -4.61
C SER A 150 -9.76 -11.95 -3.80
N ASN A 151 -11.03 -11.98 -3.43
CA ASN A 151 -11.67 -11.02 -2.53
C ASN A 151 -11.24 -11.23 -1.06
N TRP A 152 -11.92 -10.54 -0.16
CA TRP A 152 -11.62 -10.53 1.27
C TRP A 152 -12.72 -11.22 2.08
N LEU A 153 -12.36 -11.60 3.29
CA LEU A 153 -13.24 -12.17 4.30
C LEU A 153 -13.23 -11.27 5.53
N ALA A 154 -14.42 -10.86 5.97
CA ALA A 154 -14.64 -10.21 7.25
C ALA A 154 -15.00 -11.30 8.25
N CYS A 155 -14.03 -11.69 9.09
CA CYS A 155 -14.18 -12.78 10.05
C CYS A 155 -14.50 -12.21 11.44
N PRO A 156 -15.58 -12.64 12.11
CA PRO A 156 -15.91 -12.16 13.45
C PRO A 156 -14.76 -12.32 14.44
N VAL A 157 -14.55 -11.32 15.30
CA VAL A 157 -13.60 -11.39 16.41
C VAL A 157 -14.32 -11.97 17.63
N GLU A 158 -13.76 -13.04 18.21
CA GLU A 158 -14.33 -13.68 19.38
C GLU A 158 -14.42 -12.70 20.56
N GLY A 159 -15.56 -12.68 21.24
CA GLY A 159 -15.81 -11.78 22.38
C GLY A 159 -16.09 -10.32 22.01
N ALA A 160 -16.10 -9.96 20.72
CA ALA A 160 -16.36 -8.61 20.27
C ALA A 160 -17.52 -8.57 19.25
N ALA A 161 -18.70 -8.14 19.71
CA ALA A 161 -19.88 -8.04 18.86
C ALA A 161 -19.68 -7.01 17.75
N SER A 162 -20.09 -7.36 16.52
CA SER A 162 -19.98 -6.50 15.34
C SER A 162 -18.57 -6.06 14.95
N VAL A 163 -17.55 -6.73 15.48
CA VAL A 163 -16.15 -6.53 15.12
C VAL A 163 -15.69 -7.65 14.21
N TYR A 164 -15.08 -7.30 13.09
CA TYR A 164 -14.58 -8.25 12.10
C TYR A 164 -13.13 -7.96 11.77
N GLN A 165 -12.29 -8.99 11.77
CA GLN A 165 -10.94 -8.91 11.25
C GLN A 165 -10.92 -9.19 9.75
N VAL A 166 -10.15 -8.41 9.01
CA VAL A 166 -9.98 -8.56 7.57
C VAL A 166 -8.97 -9.67 7.27
N ASN A 167 -9.38 -10.61 6.42
CA ASN A 167 -8.57 -11.75 6.01
C ASN A 167 -8.61 -11.88 4.47
N ALA A 168 -7.50 -12.28 3.85
CA ALA A 168 -7.43 -12.57 2.43
C ALA A 168 -8.08 -13.94 2.13
N ALA A 169 -9.10 -13.96 1.26
CA ALA A 169 -9.81 -15.20 0.93
C ALA A 169 -8.92 -16.23 0.21
N ALA A 170 -7.85 -15.78 -0.45
CA ALA A 170 -6.88 -16.65 -1.12
C ALA A 170 -6.03 -17.50 -0.14
N VAL A 171 -6.05 -17.18 1.16
CA VAL A 171 -5.18 -17.81 2.17
C VAL A 171 -6.00 -18.35 3.34
N ALA A 172 -6.97 -17.58 3.83
CA ALA A 172 -7.72 -17.94 5.02
C ALA A 172 -8.63 -19.16 4.78
N SER A 173 -8.64 -20.08 5.75
CA SER A 173 -9.52 -21.25 5.80
C SER A 173 -10.62 -21.12 6.88
N LYS A 174 -10.91 -19.88 7.32
CA LYS A 174 -11.85 -19.58 8.40
C LYS A 174 -13.31 -19.75 7.96
N THR A 175 -14.15 -20.27 8.86
CA THR A 175 -15.61 -20.41 8.68
C THR A 175 -16.37 -19.28 9.38
N GLY A 176 -17.60 -19.00 8.94
CA GLY A 176 -18.45 -17.97 9.56
C GLY A 176 -18.06 -16.53 9.20
N CYS A 177 -17.14 -16.35 8.25
CA CYS A 177 -16.78 -15.04 7.72
C CYS A 177 -17.74 -14.59 6.61
N VAL A 178 -17.85 -13.28 6.43
CA VAL A 178 -18.59 -12.68 5.33
C VAL A 178 -17.62 -12.30 4.21
N GLY A 179 -17.87 -12.76 2.99
CA GLY A 179 -17.09 -12.34 1.83
C GLY A 179 -17.42 -10.91 1.40
N PHE A 180 -16.42 -10.11 1.07
CA PHE A 180 -16.60 -8.72 0.63
C PHE A 180 -15.55 -8.29 -0.40
N GLU A 181 -15.91 -7.31 -1.22
CA GLU A 181 -14.96 -6.56 -2.05
C GLU A 181 -14.41 -5.38 -1.27
N MET A 182 -13.09 -5.21 -1.24
CA MET A 182 -12.47 -4.04 -0.61
C MET A 182 -12.47 -2.90 -1.61
N ALA A 183 -13.50 -2.05 -1.55
CA ALA A 183 -13.59 -0.86 -2.37
C ALA A 183 -12.39 0.07 -2.14
N ALA A 184 -11.74 0.45 -3.23
CA ALA A 184 -10.57 1.30 -3.29
C ALA A 184 -11.02 2.77 -3.51
N ILE A 185 -11.53 3.40 -2.46
CA ILE A 185 -11.99 4.79 -2.52
C ILE A 185 -10.79 5.72 -2.37
N GLU A 186 -10.53 6.58 -3.35
CA GLU A 186 -9.42 7.53 -3.25
C GLU A 186 -9.67 8.56 -2.15
N VAL A 187 -8.63 8.84 -1.36
CA VAL A 187 -8.70 9.81 -0.26
C VAL A 187 -8.76 11.26 -0.77
N GLY A 188 -8.32 11.51 -2.01
CA GLY A 188 -8.29 12.85 -2.60
C GLY A 188 -7.17 13.74 -2.06
N SER A 189 -6.19 13.15 -1.37
CA SER A 189 -4.99 13.79 -0.85
C SER A 189 -3.75 13.03 -1.31
N SER A 190 -2.68 13.75 -1.62
CA SER A 190 -1.34 13.18 -1.82
C SER A 190 -0.51 13.15 -0.54
N GLU A 191 -0.99 13.80 0.53
CA GLU A 191 -0.36 13.78 1.84
C GLU A 191 -0.79 12.56 2.65
N PRO A 192 0.11 11.92 3.41
CA PRO A 192 -0.21 10.77 4.23
C PRO A 192 -1.30 11.05 5.26
N GLN A 193 -2.18 10.08 5.47
CA GLN A 193 -3.29 10.23 6.40
C GLN A 193 -2.89 10.15 7.87
N ALA A 194 -1.84 9.41 8.22
CA ALA A 194 -1.36 9.32 9.60
C ALA A 194 0.15 9.56 9.67
N TYR A 195 0.66 10.00 10.83
CA TYR A 195 2.09 9.91 11.08
C TYR A 195 2.52 8.44 11.08
N GLU A 196 1.94 7.65 11.99
CA GLU A 196 2.01 6.18 11.96
C GLU A 196 0.70 5.55 12.43
N TYR A 197 0.44 4.33 11.98
CA TYR A 197 -0.57 3.46 12.54
C TYR A 197 0.05 2.57 13.61
N VAL A 198 -0.59 2.47 14.78
CA VAL A 198 -0.04 1.67 15.88
C VAL A 198 -0.02 0.19 15.48
N ALA A 199 1.13 -0.46 15.63
CA ALA A 199 1.30 -1.89 15.48
C ALA A 199 2.31 -2.41 16.50
N PRO A 200 2.14 -3.66 16.99
CA PRO A 200 3.10 -4.26 17.90
C PRO A 200 4.42 -4.53 17.19
N TYR A 201 5.53 -4.37 17.91
CA TYR A 201 6.82 -4.86 17.44
C TYR A 201 6.81 -6.39 17.41
N THR A 202 6.80 -6.95 16.22
CA THR A 202 7.02 -8.38 15.99
C THR A 202 8.51 -8.65 16.03
N VAL A 203 8.98 -9.33 17.09
CA VAL A 203 10.29 -9.98 17.10
C VAL A 203 10.11 -11.36 16.47
N SER A 204 10.67 -11.54 15.27
CA SER A 204 10.68 -12.82 14.55
C SER A 204 11.81 -13.72 15.04
#